data_AF-A0A498H4R9-F1
#
_entry.id   AF-A0A498H4R9-F1
#
_cell.length_a   1.000
_cell.length_b   1.000
_cell.length_c   1.000
_cell.angle_alpha   90.00
_cell.angle_beta   90.00
_cell.angle_gamma   90.00
#
_symmetry.space_group_name_H-M   'P 1'
#
loop_
_entity.id
_entity.type
_entity.pdbx_description
1 polymer ?
#
loop_
_entity_poly.entity_id
_entity_poly.type
_entity_poly.pdbx_seq_one_letter_code
_entity_poly.pdbx_strand_id
1 'polypeptide(L)'
;MAADLNEKVGRYEKLLKKALELAQPAPKANSHLMKVADDYVDMAQSYYNDGLHFIKIGDPVNALVCFSYGHAWLDAGAKLGIFDVDDDVLFTI
;
A
#
# COMPACT_ATOMS: atom_id res chain seq x y z
N MET A 1 19.04 15.28 -5.02
CA MET A 1 18.44 16.58 -5.40
C MET A 1 16.92 16.48 -5.28
N ALA A 2 16.19 17.59 -5.09
CA ALA A 2 14.73 17.57 -4.94
C ALA A 2 13.98 16.89 -6.11
N ALA A 3 14.54 16.94 -7.33
CA ALA A 3 14.01 16.24 -8.50
C ALA A 3 13.97 14.70 -8.35
N ASP A 4 14.93 14.11 -7.62
CA ASP A 4 14.98 12.68 -7.33
C ASP A 4 13.93 12.27 -6.28
N LEU A 5 13.60 13.17 -5.34
CA LEU A 5 12.56 12.91 -4.34
C LEU A 5 11.17 12.90 -4.97
N ASN A 6 10.85 13.90 -5.80
CA ASN A 6 9.54 13.99 -6.43
C ASN A 6 9.26 12.83 -7.40
N GLU A 7 10.28 12.35 -8.12
CA GLU A 7 10.16 11.12 -8.92
C GLU A 7 9.80 9.92 -8.04
N LYS A 8 10.55 9.71 -6.95
CA LYS A 8 10.28 8.62 -6.01
C LYS A 8 8.88 8.69 -5.41
N VAL A 9 8.43 9.87 -4.99
CA VAL A 9 7.06 10.06 -4.48
C VAL A 9 6.04 9.59 -5.50
N GLY A 10 6.13 10.07 -6.75
CA GLY A 10 5.18 9.69 -7.80
C GLY A 10 5.27 8.21 -8.19
N ARG A 11 6.46 7.60 -8.09
CA ARG A 11 6.63 6.17 -8.33
C ARG A 11 5.97 5.33 -7.24
N TYR A 12 6.20 5.66 -5.97
CA TYR A 12 5.65 4.93 -4.83
C TYR A 12 4.13 5.13 -4.67
N GLU A 13 3.61 6.32 -5.01
CA GLU A 13 2.17 6.55 -5.10
C GLU A 13 1.50 5.57 -6.07
N LYS A 14 2.04 5.45 -7.29
CA LYS A 14 1.54 4.51 -8.31
C LYS A 14 1.67 3.05 -7.88
N LEU A 15 2.78 2.69 -7.24
CA LEU A 15 3.00 1.33 -6.72
C LEU A 15 1.93 0.96 -5.69
N LEU A 16 1.74 1.80 -4.66
CA LEU A 16 0.71 1.56 -3.64
C LEU A 16 -0.69 1.52 -4.26
N LYS A 17 -1.00 2.45 -5.17
CA LYS A 17 -2.29 2.44 -5.86
C LYS A 17 -2.54 1.13 -6.59
N LYS A 18 -1.57 0.65 -7.38
CA LYS A 18 -1.67 -0.62 -8.10
C LYS A 18 -1.82 -1.79 -7.13
N ALA A 19 -1.07 -1.79 -6.03
CA ALA A 19 -1.16 -2.83 -5.00
C ALA A 19 -2.56 -2.87 -4.35
N LEU A 20 -3.16 -1.71 -4.03
CA LEU A 20 -4.52 -1.63 -3.51
C LEU A 20 -5.57 -2.17 -4.49
N GLU A 21 -5.38 -1.94 -5.80
CA GLU A 21 -6.29 -2.45 -6.84
C GLU A 21 -6.22 -3.98 -6.98
N LEU A 22 -5.06 -4.58 -6.69
CA LEU A 22 -4.79 -6.01 -6.89
C LEU A 22 -4.89 -6.87 -5.62
N ALA A 23 -4.77 -6.30 -4.43
CA ALA A 23 -4.79 -7.02 -3.16
C ALA A 23 -6.21 -7.54 -2.82
N GLN A 24 -6.62 -8.63 -3.44
CA GLN A 24 -7.93 -9.25 -3.22
C GLN A 24 -7.91 -10.14 -1.97
N PRO A 25 -8.81 -9.95 -0.98
CA PRO A 25 -8.88 -10.82 0.19
C PRO A 25 -9.16 -12.29 -0.17
N ALA A 26 -8.27 -13.18 0.25
CA ALA A 26 -8.37 -14.63 0.06
C ALA A 26 -9.14 -15.41 1.15
N PRO A 27 -9.16 -14.98 2.44
CA PRO A 27 -9.80 -15.74 3.51
C PRO A 27 -11.29 -16.00 3.29
N LYS A 28 -11.83 -17.01 3.99
CA LYS A 28 -13.28 -17.27 4.00
C LYS A 28 -14.03 -16.08 4.60
N ALA A 29 -15.15 -15.69 3.98
CA ALA A 29 -16.07 -14.69 4.52
C ALA A 29 -16.46 -15.00 5.98
N ASN A 30 -16.59 -13.95 6.81
CA ASN A 30 -16.88 -14.01 8.25
C ASN A 30 -15.82 -14.73 9.12
N SER A 31 -14.64 -15.06 8.59
CA SER A 31 -13.52 -15.57 9.41
C SER A 31 -12.78 -14.45 10.13
N HIS A 32 -12.01 -14.80 11.16
CA HIS A 32 -11.10 -13.84 11.80
C HIS A 32 -10.07 -13.28 10.81
N LEU A 33 -9.53 -14.14 9.93
CA LEU A 33 -8.56 -13.72 8.92
C LEU A 33 -9.15 -12.78 7.86
N MET A 34 -10.45 -12.87 7.58
CA MET A 34 -11.10 -11.86 6.72
C MET A 34 -11.01 -10.47 7.36
N LYS A 35 -11.30 -10.35 8.66
CA LYS A 35 -11.16 -9.07 9.38
C LYS A 35 -9.72 -8.57 9.36
N VAL A 36 -8.74 -9.47 9.47
CA VAL A 36 -7.32 -9.11 9.36
C VAL A 36 -7.00 -8.60 7.95
N ALA A 37 -7.54 -9.22 6.89
CA ALA A 37 -7.38 -8.73 5.52
C ALA A 37 -8.00 -7.34 5.32
N ASP A 38 -9.22 -7.15 5.84
CA ASP A 38 -9.90 -5.85 5.82
C ASP A 38 -9.07 -4.78 6.55
N ASP A 39 -8.58 -5.06 7.76
CA ASP A 39 -7.74 -4.15 8.54
C ASP A 39 -6.45 -3.76 7.77
N TYR A 40 -5.84 -4.71 7.04
CA TYR A 40 -4.65 -4.45 6.24
C TYR A 40 -4.93 -3.53 5.04
N VAL A 41 -6.05 -3.76 4.34
CA VAL A 41 -6.50 -2.89 3.24
C VAL A 41 -6.84 -1.49 3.76
N ASP A 42 -7.56 -1.40 4.88
CA ASP A 42 -7.95 -0.14 5.51
C ASP A 42 -6.72 0.69 5.91
N MET A 43 -5.70 0.04 6.49
CA MET A 43 -4.44 0.68 6.83
C MET A 43 -3.71 1.17 5.58
N ALA A 44 -3.55 0.33 4.56
CA ALA A 44 -2.90 0.71 3.30
C ALA A 44 -3.62 1.89 2.62
N GLN A 45 -4.95 1.87 2.60
CA GLN A 45 -5.78 2.93 2.03
C GLN A 45 -5.69 4.24 2.80
N SER A 46 -5.61 4.17 4.14
CA SER A 46 -5.40 5.32 5.01
C SER A 46 -4.05 5.99 4.72
N TYR A 47 -2.98 5.20 4.64
CA TYR A 47 -1.65 5.71 4.25
C TYR A 47 -1.63 6.31 2.85
N TYR A 48 -2.34 5.71 1.88
CA TYR A 48 -2.46 6.29 0.55
C TYR A 48 -3.11 7.68 0.59
N ASN A 49 -4.21 7.83 1.35
CA ASN A 49 -4.91 9.10 1.51
C ASN A 49 -4.05 10.16 2.22
N ASP A 50 -3.30 9.77 3.25
CA ASP A 50 -2.35 10.65 3.94
C ASP A 50 -1.22 11.09 3.00
N GLY A 51 -0.69 10.18 2.18
CA GLY A 51 0.31 10.50 1.17
C GLY A 51 -0.19 11.55 0.17
N LEU A 52 -1.43 11.41 -0.31
CA LEU A 52 -2.07 12.42 -1.16
C LEU A 52 -2.28 13.76 -0.43
N HIS A 53 -2.56 13.74 0.87
CA HIS A 53 -2.64 14.95 1.68
C HIS A 53 -1.27 15.65 1.77
N PHE A 54 -0.20 14.92 2.07
CA PHE A 54 1.15 15.46 2.18
C PHE A 54 1.67 16.04 0.85
N ILE A 55 1.32 15.45 -0.30
CA ILE A 55 1.57 16.06 -1.61
C ILE A 55 0.93 17.45 -1.69
N LYS A 56 -0.36 17.57 -1.32
CA LYS A 56 -1.12 18.83 -1.44
C LYS A 56 -0.54 19.96 -0.59
N ILE A 57 0.02 19.64 0.58
CA ILE A 57 0.62 20.63 1.47
C ILE A 57 2.11 20.86 1.22
N GLY A 58 2.70 20.24 0.19
CA GLY A 58 4.08 20.45 -0.20
C GLY A 58 5.11 19.73 0.68
N ASP A 59 4.74 18.59 1.27
CA ASP A 59 5.61 17.76 2.11
C ASP A 59 5.92 16.40 1.42
N PRO A 60 6.83 16.39 0.44
CA PRO A 60 7.14 15.18 -0.33
C PRO A 60 7.84 14.10 0.50
N VAL A 61 8.48 14.45 1.62
CA VAL A 61 9.14 13.48 2.49
C VAL A 61 8.09 12.63 3.20
N ASN A 62 7.11 13.26 3.86
CA ASN A 62 6.04 12.53 4.52
C ASN A 62 5.12 11.82 3.51
N ALA A 63 4.91 12.39 2.32
CA ALA A 63 4.21 11.70 1.24
C ALA A 63 4.89 10.37 0.86
N LEU A 64 6.22 10.38 0.65
CA LEU A 64 6.96 9.18 0.33
C LEU A 64 6.89 8.13 1.44
N VAL A 65 6.99 8.56 2.70
CA VAL A 65 6.86 7.67 3.87
C VAL A 65 5.50 7.00 3.88
N CYS A 66 4.42 7.76 3.71
CA CYS A 66 3.07 7.23 3.67
C CYS A 66 2.88 6.20 2.55
N PHE A 67 3.28 6.50 1.32
CA PHE A 67 3.15 5.54 0.22
C PHE A 67 3.98 4.27 0.43
N SER A 68 5.18 4.40 1.00
CA SER A 68 6.05 3.27 1.31
C SER A 68 5.44 2.38 2.41
N TYR A 69 4.92 2.98 3.48
CA TYR A 69 4.29 2.25 4.58
C TYR A 69 2.96 1.59 4.17
N GLY A 70 2.14 2.28 3.37
CA GLY A 70 0.91 1.67 2.85
C GLY A 70 1.21 0.44 1.99
N HIS A 71 2.27 0.47 1.19
CA HIS A 71 2.69 -0.70 0.41
C HIS A 71 3.17 -1.83 1.31
N ALA A 72 3.94 -1.51 2.36
CA ALA A 72 4.44 -2.49 3.31
C ALA A 72 3.32 -3.26 4.04
N TRP A 73 2.16 -2.63 4.29
CA TRP A 73 0.99 -3.34 4.82
C TRP A 73 0.51 -4.41 3.84
N LEU A 74 0.36 -4.08 2.56
CA LEU A 74 -0.10 -5.05 1.56
C LEU A 74 0.93 -6.16 1.31
N ASP A 75 2.22 -5.83 1.27
CA ASP A 75 3.31 -6.82 1.20
C ASP A 75 3.28 -7.80 2.38
N ALA A 76 3.08 -7.29 3.60
CA ALA A 76 2.98 -8.13 4.78
C ALA A 76 1.75 -9.06 4.71
N GLY A 77 0.62 -8.57 4.19
CA GLY A 77 -0.58 -9.38 3.99
C GLY A 77 -0.40 -10.45 2.90
N ALA A 78 0.27 -10.10 1.80
CA ALA A 78 0.61 -11.04 0.73
C ALA A 78 1.49 -12.18 1.28
N LYS A 79 2.54 -11.86 2.04
CA LYS A 79 3.39 -12.86 2.72
C LYS A 79 2.64 -13.70 3.74
N LEU A 80 1.67 -13.12 4.44
CA LEU A 80 0.84 -13.86 5.39
C LEU A 80 -0.15 -14.80 4.69
N GLY A 81 -0.40 -14.61 3.40
CA GLY A 81 -1.35 -15.39 2.60
C GLY A 81 -2.80 -14.96 2.77
N ILE A 82 -3.05 -13.71 3.19
CA ILE A 82 -4.41 -13.16 3.32
C ILE A 82 -4.90 -12.44 2.05
N PHE A 83 -4.03 -12.28 1.05
CA PHE A 83 -4.39 -11.75 -0.27
C PHE A 83 -4.08 -12.78 -1.36
N ASP A 84 -4.96 -12.84 -2.36
CA ASP A 84 -4.77 -13.61 -3.59
C ASP A 84 -4.04 -12.74 -4.62
N VAL A 85 -2.72 -12.88 -4.66
CA VAL A 85 -1.82 -12.08 -5.50
C VAL A 85 -0.80 -12.97 -6.20
N ASP A 86 -0.44 -12.64 -7.43
CA ASP A 86 0.46 -13.41 -8.29
C ASP A 86 1.60 -12.58 -8.93
N ASP A 87 1.71 -11.29 -8.59
CA ASP A 87 2.73 -10.36 -9.10
C ASP A 87 3.91 -10.28 -8.13
N ASP A 88 4.97 -11.07 -8.38
CA ASP A 88 6.21 -11.15 -7.58
C ASP A 88 7.14 -9.93 -7.75
N VAL A 89 6.81 -9.03 -8.68
CA VAL A 89 7.49 -7.75 -8.87
C VAL A 89 6.83 -6.67 -8.01
N LEU A 90 5.51 -6.71 -7.89
CA LEU A 90 4.73 -5.77 -7.08
C LEU A 90 4.71 -6.16 -5.61
N PHE A 91 4.57 -7.45 -5.30
CA PHE A 91 4.54 -7.96 -3.94
C PHE A 91 5.80 -8.77 -3.63
N THR A 92 6.28 -8.69 -2.39
CA THR A 92 7.41 -9.51 -1.95
C THR A 92 6.93 -10.93 -1.58
N ILE A 93 6.58 -11.76 -2.55
CA ILE A 93 6.13 -13.16 -2.35
C ILE A 93 7.10 -14.20 -2.91
#